data_AF-A0A8T4Z6F7-F1
#
_entry.id   AF-A0A8T4Z6F7-F1
#
_cell.length_a   1.000
_cell.length_b   1.000
_cell.length_c   1.000
_cell.angle_alpha   90.00
_cell.angle_beta   90.00
_cell.angle_gamma   90.00
#
_symmetry.space_group_name_H-M   'P 1'
#
loop_
_entity.id
_entity.type
_entity.pdbx_description
1 polymer ?
#
loop_
_entity_poly.entity_id
_entity_poly.type
_entity_poly.pdbx_seq_one_letter_code
_entity_poly.pdbx_strand_id
1 'polypeptide(L)'
;MASVLIPFLSGLLGKAIVISLLTFVSVLYASIEYFRIRRKASMASSPLMRLYYPLLRDDEVSKGPAMAPLYLSLGVIACLSIFPDPIGYSSIVILSLGDGLGGLERILRGYAKNSSFMDRLRGSSLSFSVALLGASFFISPLSALFAVLLAAAIEACNRKENLKIDDNFTIPMVSALSLLALEYIDFETSTLNFLQEVDRDAYWFFASNRIEALNPVFRIFDWFTILLLVPIIILHALNSDMKKTVSFLFILGTIISMTITLKIVFQRPRPCTFYGGEGSILQKENYGFPSTHSALAAFLFGCRPS
;
A
#
# COMPACT_ATOMS: atom_id res chain seq x y z
N MET A 1 -7.59 11.14 8.68
CA MET A 1 -7.89 11.44 7.25
C MET A 1 -7.39 12.80 6.80
N ALA A 2 -7.74 13.91 7.46
CA ALA A 2 -7.26 15.24 7.05
C ALA A 2 -5.72 15.34 7.03
N SER A 3 -5.03 14.56 7.87
CA SER A 3 -3.58 14.46 7.93
C SER A 3 -2.91 13.97 6.64
N VAL A 4 -3.62 13.30 5.71
CA VAL A 4 -3.09 12.94 4.37
C VAL A 4 -2.71 14.18 3.56
N LEU A 5 -3.36 15.33 3.81
CA LEU A 5 -3.08 16.57 3.10
C LEU A 5 -1.79 17.25 3.58
N ILE A 6 -1.26 16.86 4.75
CA ILE A 6 -0.12 17.52 5.37
C ILE A 6 1.16 17.44 4.51
N PRO A 7 1.55 16.28 3.95
CA PRO A 7 2.66 16.21 3.00
C PRO A 7 2.53 17.19 1.83
N PHE A 8 1.34 17.29 1.23
CA PHE A 8 1.08 18.17 0.10
C PHE A 8 1.14 19.65 0.50
N LEU A 9 0.53 20.01 1.63
CA LEU A 9 0.62 21.36 2.19
C LEU A 9 2.05 21.73 2.57
N SER A 10 2.83 20.77 3.07
CA SER A 10 4.25 20.95 3.40
C SER A 10 5.08 21.21 2.14
N GLY A 11 4.80 20.51 1.05
CA GLY A 11 5.42 20.77 -0.25
C GLY A 11 5.05 22.14 -0.84
N LEU A 12 3.80 22.61 -0.64
CA LEU A 12 3.32 23.87 -1.21
C LEU A 12 3.68 25.12 -0.38
N LEU A 13 3.55 25.04 0.95
CA LEU A 13 3.74 26.17 1.87
C LEU A 13 5.11 26.15 2.56
N GLY A 14 5.80 25.00 2.54
CA GLY A 14 7.04 24.75 3.28
C GLY A 14 6.80 24.16 4.68
N LYS A 15 7.70 23.26 5.09
CA LYS A 15 7.65 22.54 6.38
C LYS A 15 7.50 23.48 7.58
N ALA A 16 8.28 24.57 7.61
CA ALA A 16 8.32 25.47 8.76
C ALA A 16 6.95 26.12 9.03
N ILE A 17 6.23 26.52 7.99
CA ILE A 17 4.88 27.10 8.10
C ILE A 17 3.91 26.04 8.62
N VAL A 18 3.93 24.83 8.03
CA VAL A 18 3.03 23.74 8.42
C VAL A 18 3.29 23.29 9.86
N ILE A 19 4.54 23.14 10.28
CA ILE A 19 4.93 22.81 11.67
C ILE A 19 4.46 23.90 12.63
N SER A 20 4.62 25.18 12.27
CA SER A 20 4.18 26.31 13.11
C SER A 20 2.67 26.30 13.29
N LEU A 21 1.91 26.07 12.21
CA LEU A 21 0.44 25.95 12.25
C LEU A 21 -0.01 24.75 13.09
N LEU A 22 0.60 23.58 12.90
CA LEU A 22 0.28 22.38 13.69
C LEU A 22 0.60 22.59 15.17
N THR A 23 1.72 23.23 15.49
CA THR A 23 2.10 23.56 16.87
C THR A 23 1.08 24.51 17.49
N PHE A 24 0.71 25.58 16.78
CA PHE A 24 -0.31 26.53 17.23
C PHE A 24 -1.66 25.85 17.50
N VAL A 25 -2.15 25.04 16.55
CA VAL A 25 -3.40 24.29 16.70
C VAL A 25 -3.32 23.33 17.89
N SER A 26 -2.17 22.68 18.10
CA SER A 26 -1.96 21.76 19.23
C SER A 26 -2.00 22.48 20.58
N VAL A 27 -1.38 23.66 20.69
CA VAL A 27 -1.42 24.47 21.91
C VAL A 27 -2.83 24.96 22.20
N LEU A 28 -3.56 25.41 21.17
CA LEU A 28 -4.97 25.78 21.31
C LEU A 28 -5.83 24.60 21.77
N TYR A 29 -5.67 23.43 21.15
CA TYR A 29 -6.37 22.22 21.53
C TYR A 29 -6.07 21.83 22.98
N ALA A 30 -4.79 21.78 23.37
CA ALA A 30 -4.38 21.47 24.74
C ALA A 30 -4.96 22.46 25.75
N SER A 31 -5.04 23.75 25.38
CA SER A 31 -5.66 24.77 26.22
C SER A 31 -7.15 24.53 26.40
N ILE A 32 -7.89 24.25 25.32
CA ILE A 32 -9.33 23.91 25.36
C ILE A 32 -9.55 22.68 26.25
N GLU A 33 -8.73 21.65 26.05
CA GLU A 33 -8.82 20.39 26.79
C GLU A 33 -8.50 20.59 28.29
N TYR A 34 -7.50 21.41 28.62
CA TYR A 34 -7.21 21.81 30.00
C TYR A 34 -8.40 22.50 30.67
N PHE A 35 -9.02 23.47 29.99
CA PHE A 35 -10.18 24.17 30.52
C PHE A 35 -11.41 23.26 30.67
N ARG A 36 -11.62 22.32 29.73
CA ARG A 36 -12.67 21.30 29.82
C ARG A 36 -12.57 20.51 31.12
N ILE A 37 -11.38 19.98 31.41
CA ILE A 37 -11.14 19.13 32.57
C ILE A 37 -11.29 19.92 33.87
N ARG A 38 -10.82 21.17 33.89
CA ARG A 38 -10.86 22.03 35.08
C ARG A 38 -12.25 22.57 35.41
N ARG A 39 -13.12 22.80 34.41
CA ARG A 39 -14.43 23.47 34.59
C ARG A 39 -15.63 22.58 34.22
N LYS A 40 -15.63 21.33 34.71
CA LYS A 40 -16.62 20.25 34.41
C LYS A 40 -18.10 20.68 34.37
N ALA A 41 -18.55 21.71 35.08
CA ALA A 41 -19.95 22.13 35.15
C ALA A 41 -20.29 23.47 34.45
N SER A 42 -19.33 24.40 34.30
CA SER A 42 -19.63 25.78 33.87
C SER A 42 -19.43 26.04 32.37
N MET A 43 -18.75 25.14 31.64
CA MET A 43 -18.29 25.39 30.27
C MET A 43 -19.12 24.68 29.19
N ALA A 44 -20.08 23.84 29.57
CA ALA A 44 -21.03 23.17 28.66
C ALA A 44 -21.89 24.17 27.87
N SER A 45 -22.03 25.41 28.36
CA SER A 45 -22.77 26.49 27.69
C SER A 45 -21.93 27.32 26.71
N SER A 46 -20.60 27.15 26.66
CA SER A 46 -19.77 27.95 25.75
C SER A 46 -19.93 27.51 24.29
N PRO A 47 -20.02 28.45 23.32
CA PRO A 47 -20.20 28.11 21.90
C PRO A 47 -19.09 27.22 21.35
N LEU A 48 -17.85 27.43 21.81
CA LEU A 48 -16.68 26.61 21.43
C LEU A 48 -16.87 25.15 21.84
N MET A 49 -17.45 24.89 23.02
CA MET A 49 -17.64 23.53 23.48
C MET A 49 -18.75 22.79 22.74
N ARG A 50 -19.76 23.50 22.25
CA ARG A 50 -20.79 22.92 21.39
C ARG A 50 -20.22 22.42 20.05
N LEU A 51 -19.18 23.06 19.54
CA LEU A 51 -18.45 22.60 18.34
C LEU A 51 -17.47 21.46 18.64
N TYR A 52 -16.91 21.45 19.85
CA TYR A 52 -15.89 20.48 20.27
C TYR A 52 -16.47 19.13 20.70
N TYR A 53 -17.58 19.12 21.45
CA TYR A 53 -18.20 17.89 21.98
C TYR A 53 -18.51 16.81 20.94
N PRO A 54 -19.03 17.15 19.75
CA PRO A 54 -19.28 16.15 18.70
C PRO A 54 -18.02 15.47 18.14
N LEU A 55 -16.83 16.03 18.41
CA LEU A 55 -15.55 15.49 17.92
C LEU A 55 -14.90 14.52 18.91
N LEU A 56 -15.37 14.48 20.16
CA LEU A 56 -14.85 13.61 21.21
C LEU A 56 -15.51 12.22 21.15
N ARG A 57 -14.75 11.16 21.45
CA ARG A 57 -15.32 9.82 21.60
C ARG A 57 -16.01 9.67 22.97
N ASP A 58 -17.03 8.81 23.05
CA ASP A 58 -17.84 8.63 24.28
C ASP A 58 -17.00 8.23 25.52
N ASP A 59 -15.91 7.50 25.31
CA ASP A 59 -14.94 7.12 26.34
C ASP A 59 -14.02 8.27 26.75
N GLU A 60 -13.66 9.17 25.83
CA GLU A 60 -12.89 10.39 26.10
C GLU A 60 -13.72 11.44 26.86
N VAL A 61 -15.02 11.50 26.59
CA VAL A 61 -15.94 12.38 27.33
C VAL A 61 -16.01 11.97 28.80
N SER A 62 -15.99 10.67 29.09
CA SER A 62 -16.29 10.12 30.42
C SER A 62 -15.06 9.74 31.27
N LYS A 63 -13.90 9.43 30.68
CA LYS A 63 -12.80 8.76 31.40
C LYS A 63 -11.47 9.53 31.53
N GLY A 64 -11.27 10.67 30.84
CA GLY A 64 -10.00 11.38 30.94
C GLY A 64 -9.75 12.45 29.87
N PRO A 65 -8.51 12.96 29.75
CA PRO A 65 -8.11 13.85 28.67
C PRO A 65 -8.13 13.14 27.32
N ALA A 66 -8.65 13.81 26.29
CA ALA A 66 -8.56 13.38 24.90
C ALA A 66 -7.17 13.73 24.36
N MET A 67 -6.23 12.80 24.45
CA MET A 67 -4.83 13.05 24.06
C MET A 67 -4.53 12.64 22.61
N ALA A 68 -5.39 11.85 21.96
CA ALA A 68 -5.13 11.32 20.61
C ALA A 68 -4.80 12.42 19.57
N PRO A 69 -5.51 13.56 19.51
CA PRO A 69 -5.14 14.63 18.57
C PRO A 69 -3.78 15.28 18.85
N LEU A 70 -3.34 15.30 20.11
CA LEU A 70 -2.01 15.80 20.49
C LEU A 70 -0.93 14.78 20.12
N TYR A 71 -1.16 13.49 20.32
CA TYR A 71 -0.22 12.46 19.87
C TYR A 71 -0.08 12.44 18.36
N LEU A 72 -1.19 12.62 17.63
CA LEU A 72 -1.19 12.77 16.18
C LEU A 72 -0.34 13.97 15.74
N SER A 73 -0.58 15.14 16.31
CA SER A 73 0.16 16.34 15.92
C SER A 73 1.64 16.24 16.26
N LEU A 74 1.98 15.70 17.43
CA LEU A 74 3.37 15.43 17.82
C LEU A 74 4.05 14.45 16.87
N GLY A 75 3.38 13.36 16.49
CA GLY A 75 3.92 12.36 15.57
C GLY A 75 4.18 12.97 14.18
N VAL A 76 3.26 13.77 13.69
CA VAL A 76 3.40 14.48 12.40
C VAL A 76 4.52 15.53 12.46
N ILE A 77 4.56 16.36 13.51
CA ILE A 77 5.61 17.37 13.69
C ILE A 77 6.99 16.69 13.76
N ALA A 78 7.11 15.59 14.50
CA ALA A 78 8.34 14.81 14.58
C ALA A 78 8.74 14.26 13.19
N CYS A 79 7.79 13.69 12.44
CA CYS A 79 8.04 13.21 11.08
C CYS A 79 8.58 14.31 10.15
N LEU A 80 7.95 15.48 10.17
CA LEU A 80 8.36 16.62 9.33
C LEU A 80 9.71 17.22 9.75
N SER A 81 10.02 17.21 11.04
CA SER A 81 11.19 17.90 11.58
C SER A 81 12.46 17.05 11.56
N ILE A 82 12.33 15.74 11.81
CA ILE A 82 13.47 14.85 12.06
C ILE A 82 13.88 14.10 10.79
N PHE A 83 12.94 13.72 9.94
CA PHE A 83 13.19 12.81 8.83
C PHE A 83 13.27 13.53 7.47
N PRO A 84 13.98 12.94 6.49
CA PRO A 84 13.96 13.41 5.11
C PRO A 84 12.53 13.49 4.56
N ASP A 85 12.28 14.43 3.63
CA ASP A 85 10.95 14.66 3.04
C ASP A 85 10.22 13.38 2.61
N PRO A 86 10.81 12.48 1.80
CA PRO A 86 10.13 11.28 1.36
C PRO A 86 9.68 10.39 2.52
N ILE A 87 10.58 10.16 3.49
CA ILE A 87 10.34 9.30 4.65
C ILE A 87 9.28 9.89 5.58
N GLY A 88 9.41 11.18 5.92
CA GLY A 88 8.46 11.87 6.79
C GLY A 88 7.06 11.89 6.17
N TYR A 89 6.97 12.20 4.88
CA TYR A 89 5.69 12.21 4.15
C TYR A 89 5.06 10.83 4.05
N SER A 90 5.81 9.79 3.66
CA SER A 90 5.30 8.41 3.63
C SER A 90 4.76 7.99 4.99
N SER A 91 5.47 8.27 6.07
CA SER A 91 5.09 7.84 7.42
C SER A 91 3.80 8.52 7.91
N ILE A 92 3.61 9.80 7.58
CA ILE A 92 2.35 10.52 7.84
C ILE A 92 1.21 9.89 7.04
N VAL A 93 1.45 9.53 5.77
CA VAL A 93 0.44 8.91 4.90
C VAL A 93 0.06 7.52 5.40
N ILE A 94 1.03 6.71 5.82
CA ILE A 94 0.81 5.36 6.37
C ILE A 94 -0.14 5.44 7.57
N LEU A 95 0.14 6.31 8.54
CA LEU A 95 -0.77 6.54 9.67
C LEU A 95 -2.15 6.99 9.18
N SER A 96 -2.18 8.02 8.33
CA SER A 96 -3.41 8.73 8.00
C SER A 96 -4.40 7.92 7.17
N LEU A 97 -3.89 7.09 6.26
CA LEU A 97 -4.69 6.19 5.43
C LEU A 97 -4.93 4.85 6.13
N GLY A 98 -3.93 4.32 6.84
CA GLY A 98 -4.05 3.07 7.58
C GLY A 98 -5.12 3.13 8.67
N ASP A 99 -4.97 4.07 9.61
CA ASP A 99 -5.92 4.21 10.73
C ASP A 99 -7.25 4.85 10.28
N GLY A 100 -7.16 5.87 9.42
CA GLY A 100 -8.33 6.60 8.93
C GLY A 100 -9.33 5.73 8.17
N LEU A 101 -8.85 4.87 7.27
CA LEU A 101 -9.74 3.97 6.51
C LEU A 101 -10.17 2.76 7.33
N GLY A 102 -9.33 2.25 8.24
CA GLY A 102 -9.73 1.20 9.17
C GLY A 102 -10.94 1.62 10.03
N GLY A 103 -10.95 2.88 10.48
CA GLY A 103 -12.09 3.47 11.19
C GLY A 103 -13.36 3.55 10.34
N LEU A 104 -13.28 4.07 9.11
CA LEU A 104 -14.43 4.16 8.19
C LEU A 104 -14.97 2.78 7.81
N GLU A 105 -14.11 1.81 7.52
CA GLU A 105 -14.54 0.48 7.12
C GLU A 105 -15.25 -0.25 8.25
N ARG A 106 -14.81 -0.04 9.50
CA ARG A 106 -15.50 -0.54 10.69
C ARG A 106 -16.91 0.04 10.84
N ILE A 107 -17.07 1.33 10.53
CA ILE A 107 -18.37 2.03 10.54
C ILE A 107 -19.27 1.49 9.42
N LEU A 108 -18.76 1.49 8.18
CA LEU A 108 -19.52 1.09 6.98
C LEU A 108 -19.98 -0.36 7.01
N ARG A 109 -19.16 -1.26 7.56
CA ARG A 109 -19.50 -2.69 7.67
C ARG A 109 -20.25 -3.04 8.95
N GLY A 110 -20.55 -2.06 9.81
CA GLY A 110 -21.24 -2.27 11.08
C GLY A 110 -20.51 -3.27 12.00
N TYR A 111 -19.18 -3.34 11.91
CA TYR A 111 -18.42 -4.32 12.67
C TYR A 111 -18.57 -4.04 14.17
N ALA A 112 -19.34 -4.91 14.83
CA ALA A 112 -19.46 -4.93 16.27
C ALA A 112 -18.09 -5.18 16.91
N LYS A 113 -17.91 -4.75 18.17
CA LYS A 113 -16.70 -4.95 18.99
C LYS A 113 -16.23 -6.42 19.05
N ASN A 114 -17.11 -7.37 18.69
CA ASN A 114 -16.91 -8.82 18.61
C ASN A 114 -16.80 -9.37 17.18
N SER A 115 -16.38 -8.58 16.18
CA SER A 115 -16.13 -9.10 14.83
C SER A 115 -15.08 -10.23 14.85
N SER A 116 -15.28 -11.23 14.00
CA SER A 116 -14.38 -12.38 13.89
C SER A 116 -12.98 -11.93 13.46
N PHE A 117 -11.94 -12.72 13.78
CA PHE A 117 -10.58 -12.43 13.34
C PHE A 117 -10.48 -12.27 11.81
N MET A 118 -11.20 -13.10 11.05
CA MET A 118 -11.22 -13.04 9.58
C MET A 118 -11.85 -11.76 9.04
N ASP A 119 -12.89 -11.26 9.71
CA ASP A 119 -13.52 -9.99 9.36
C ASP A 119 -12.59 -8.79 9.59
N ARG A 120 -11.81 -8.84 10.68
CA ARG A 120 -10.78 -7.83 10.97
C ARG A 120 -9.64 -7.87 9.96
N LEU A 121 -9.21 -9.06 9.54
CA LEU A 121 -8.20 -9.21 8.49
C LEU A 121 -8.68 -8.65 7.15
N ARG A 122 -9.93 -8.92 6.77
CA ARG A 122 -10.52 -8.36 5.54
C ARG A 122 -10.61 -6.83 5.60
N GLY A 123 -11.07 -6.27 6.72
CA GLY A 123 -11.10 -4.81 6.91
C GLY A 123 -9.70 -4.18 6.98
N SER A 124 -8.71 -4.91 7.52
CA SER A 124 -7.32 -4.44 7.51
C SER A 124 -6.68 -4.49 6.12
N SER A 125 -7.18 -5.33 5.21
CA SER A 125 -6.55 -5.51 3.89
C SER A 125 -6.73 -4.29 2.98
N LEU A 126 -7.88 -3.59 3.07
CA LEU A 126 -8.13 -2.39 2.29
C LEU A 126 -7.31 -1.21 2.82
N SER A 127 -7.33 -0.98 4.15
CA SER A 127 -6.53 0.09 4.75
C SER A 127 -5.03 -0.11 4.54
N PHE A 128 -4.55 -1.36 4.64
CA PHE A 128 -3.18 -1.73 4.29
C PHE A 128 -2.85 -1.40 2.83
N SER A 129 -3.71 -1.82 1.89
CA SER A 129 -3.48 -1.59 0.46
C SER A 129 -3.45 -0.11 0.11
N VAL A 130 -4.37 0.69 0.68
CA VAL A 130 -4.42 2.13 0.42
C VAL A 130 -3.26 2.87 1.11
N ALA A 131 -2.84 2.46 2.31
CA ALA A 131 -1.65 2.99 2.96
C ALA A 131 -0.38 2.70 2.14
N LEU A 132 -0.24 1.47 1.63
CA LEU A 132 0.86 1.07 0.75
C LEU A 132 0.89 1.91 -0.53
N LEU A 133 -0.24 2.04 -1.22
CA LEU A 133 -0.35 2.86 -2.44
C LEU A 133 -0.03 4.32 -2.14
N GLY A 134 -0.56 4.87 -1.05
CA GLY A 134 -0.31 6.24 -0.62
C GLY A 134 1.16 6.52 -0.32
N ALA A 135 1.83 5.62 0.43
CA ALA A 135 3.24 5.75 0.75
C ALA A 135 4.12 5.62 -0.50
N SER A 136 3.73 4.78 -1.46
CA SER A 136 4.46 4.54 -2.71
C SER A 136 4.51 5.77 -3.64
N PHE A 137 3.77 6.85 -3.35
CA PHE A 137 3.93 8.12 -4.07
C PHE A 137 5.22 8.87 -3.71
N PHE A 138 5.79 8.59 -2.53
CA PHE A 138 6.94 9.32 -2.01
C PHE A 138 8.21 8.46 -1.97
N ILE A 139 8.07 7.14 -1.81
CA ILE A 139 9.18 6.19 -1.69
C ILE A 139 8.92 4.96 -2.58
N SER A 140 9.93 4.09 -2.73
CA SER A 140 9.75 2.86 -3.49
C SER A 140 8.68 1.94 -2.89
N PRO A 141 7.87 1.25 -3.73
CA PRO A 141 6.80 0.38 -3.25
C PRO A 141 7.28 -0.74 -2.32
N LEU A 142 8.51 -1.22 -2.52
CA LEU A 142 9.09 -2.26 -1.68
C LEU A 142 9.37 -1.74 -0.27
N SER A 143 10.01 -0.58 -0.15
CA SER A 143 10.28 0.06 1.15
C SER A 143 8.97 0.43 1.86
N ALA A 144 8.00 0.95 1.11
CA ALA A 144 6.65 1.22 1.61
C ALA A 144 5.98 -0.05 2.16
N LEU A 145 6.09 -1.19 1.46
CA LEU A 145 5.54 -2.47 1.91
C LEU A 145 6.10 -2.87 3.28
N PHE A 146 7.42 -2.81 3.46
CA PHE A 146 8.05 -3.13 4.74
C PHE A 146 7.61 -2.18 5.86
N ALA A 147 7.55 -0.88 5.58
CA ALA A 147 7.13 0.11 6.58
C ALA A 147 5.67 -0.07 7.02
N VAL A 148 4.76 -0.36 6.08
CA VAL A 148 3.35 -0.63 6.39
C VAL A 148 3.18 -1.96 7.14
N LEU A 149 3.93 -3.00 6.76
CA LEU A 149 3.92 -4.28 7.48
C LEU A 149 4.41 -4.13 8.92
N LEU A 150 5.50 -3.39 9.14
CA LEU A 150 6.04 -3.16 10.48
C LEU A 150 5.09 -2.31 11.33
N ALA A 151 4.47 -1.28 10.75
CA ALA A 151 3.43 -0.49 11.42
C ALA A 151 2.25 -1.37 11.86
N ALA A 152 1.73 -2.23 10.97
CA ALA A 152 0.65 -3.15 11.29
C ALA A 152 1.04 -4.18 12.36
N ALA A 153 2.29 -4.66 12.33
CA ALA A 153 2.83 -5.56 13.34
C ALA A 153 2.90 -4.89 14.72
N ILE A 154 3.41 -3.65 14.80
CA ILE A 154 3.45 -2.88 16.06
C ILE A 154 2.05 -2.56 16.57
N GLU A 155 1.10 -2.21 15.70
CA GLU A 155 -0.30 -2.01 16.10
C GLU A 155 -0.91 -3.30 16.68
N ALA A 156 -0.59 -4.46 16.09
CA ALA A 156 -1.02 -5.76 16.61
C ALA A 156 -0.37 -6.09 17.97
N CYS A 157 0.93 -5.81 18.14
CA CYS A 157 1.64 -5.98 19.40
C CYS A 157 1.10 -5.07 20.50
N ASN A 158 0.92 -3.77 20.22
CA ASN A 158 0.37 -2.80 21.18
C ASN A 158 -1.00 -3.25 21.71
N ARG A 159 -1.86 -3.77 20.83
CA ARG A 159 -3.15 -4.34 21.23
C ARG A 159 -3.04 -5.60 22.06
N LYS A 160 -2.14 -6.52 21.70
CA LYS A 160 -1.96 -7.81 22.39
C LYS A 160 -1.39 -7.63 23.79
N GLU A 161 -0.40 -6.75 23.93
CA GLU A 161 0.30 -6.51 25.20
C GLU A 161 -0.35 -5.42 26.05
N ASN A 162 -1.44 -4.82 25.56
CA ASN A 162 -2.14 -3.71 26.20
C ASN A 162 -1.19 -2.55 26.53
N LEU A 163 -0.24 -2.28 25.62
CA LEU A 163 0.69 -1.17 25.73
C LEU A 163 -0.11 0.12 25.62
N LYS A 164 0.06 1.02 26.60
CA LYS A 164 -0.66 2.31 26.67
C LYS A 164 -0.03 3.40 25.79
N ILE A 165 0.63 3.01 24.69
CA ILE A 165 1.26 3.95 23.78
C ILE A 165 0.28 4.24 22.64
N ASP A 166 0.05 5.51 22.37
CA ASP A 166 -0.89 5.96 21.37
C ASP A 166 -0.39 5.64 19.95
N ASP A 167 -1.26 5.07 19.13
CA ASP A 167 -0.97 4.67 17.75
C ASP A 167 -0.71 5.88 16.85
N ASN A 168 -1.33 7.03 17.13
CA ASN A 168 -1.14 8.26 16.37
C ASN A 168 0.29 8.83 16.47
N PHE A 169 1.03 8.48 17.52
CA PHE A 169 2.46 8.79 17.63
C PHE A 169 3.34 7.60 17.22
N THR A 170 3.00 6.39 17.67
CA THR A 170 3.86 5.21 17.50
C THR A 170 3.99 4.78 16.06
N ILE A 171 2.87 4.69 15.33
CA ILE A 171 2.84 4.23 13.94
C ILE A 171 3.74 5.09 13.04
N PRO A 172 3.56 6.41 12.95
CA PRO A 172 4.37 7.22 12.04
C PRO A 172 5.85 7.21 12.44
N MET A 173 6.17 7.16 13.74
CA MET A 173 7.56 7.08 14.20
C MET A 173 8.23 5.76 13.84
N VAL A 174 7.56 4.63 14.04
CA VAL A 174 8.08 3.30 13.66
C VAL A 174 8.24 3.21 12.15
N SER A 175 7.25 3.68 11.37
CA SER A 175 7.36 3.71 9.92
C SER A 175 8.56 4.55 9.47
N ALA A 176 8.73 5.76 10.02
CA ALA A 176 9.83 6.65 9.64
C ALA A 176 11.21 6.06 9.97
N LEU A 177 11.35 5.50 11.18
CA LEU A 177 12.59 4.84 11.61
C LEU A 177 12.90 3.61 10.75
N SER A 178 11.87 2.82 10.38
CA SER A 178 12.07 1.65 9.53
C SER A 178 12.54 2.03 8.13
N LEU A 179 11.95 3.07 7.55
CA LEU A 179 12.35 3.57 6.23
C LEU A 179 13.77 4.15 6.25
N LEU A 180 14.11 4.89 7.31
CA LEU A 180 15.46 5.41 7.49
C LEU A 180 16.49 4.27 7.62
N ALA A 181 16.14 3.21 8.34
CA ALA A 181 17.00 2.02 8.46
C ALA A 181 17.16 1.30 7.10
N LEU A 182 16.08 1.17 6.32
CA LEU A 182 16.12 0.57 4.98
C LEU A 182 16.96 1.39 3.99
N GLU A 183 16.84 2.72 4.04
CA GLU A 183 17.67 3.63 3.24
C GLU A 183 19.14 3.52 3.65
N TYR A 184 19.43 3.50 4.96
CA TYR A 184 20.80 3.40 5.47
C TYR A 184 21.54 2.12 5.03
N ILE A 185 20.82 0.99 4.96
CA ILE A 185 21.40 -0.29 4.49
C ILE A 185 21.35 -0.47 2.97
N ASP A 186 20.96 0.57 2.23
CA ASP A 186 20.74 0.52 0.78
C ASP A 186 19.90 -0.71 0.36
N PHE A 187 18.80 -0.92 1.10
CA PHE A 187 17.99 -2.13 1.03
C PHE A 187 17.44 -2.36 -0.38
N GLU A 188 17.01 -1.30 -1.05
CA GLU A 188 16.41 -1.38 -2.37
C GLU A 188 17.41 -1.84 -3.41
N THR A 189 18.59 -1.20 -3.48
CA THR A 189 19.66 -1.58 -4.40
C THR A 189 20.14 -3.00 -4.12
N SER A 190 20.34 -3.34 -2.85
CA SER A 190 20.75 -4.69 -2.43
C SER A 190 19.72 -5.75 -2.83
N THR A 191 18.43 -5.48 -2.62
CA THR A 191 17.35 -6.41 -2.99
C THR A 191 17.21 -6.53 -4.49
N LEU A 192 17.30 -5.41 -5.23
CA LEU A 192 17.24 -5.43 -6.69
C LEU A 192 18.41 -6.21 -7.29
N ASN A 193 19.62 -6.01 -6.79
CA ASN A 193 20.80 -6.76 -7.23
C ASN A 193 20.66 -8.25 -6.92
N PHE A 194 20.21 -8.61 -5.72
CA PHE A 194 19.94 -9.99 -5.35
C PHE A 194 18.86 -10.62 -6.25
N LEU A 195 17.76 -9.93 -6.50
CA LEU A 195 16.69 -10.42 -7.39
C LEU A 195 17.18 -10.57 -8.84
N GLN A 196 18.04 -9.69 -9.31
CA GLN A 196 18.66 -9.80 -10.64
C GLN A 196 19.63 -10.99 -10.72
N GLU A 197 20.38 -11.25 -9.66
CA GLU A 197 21.26 -12.41 -9.55
C GLU A 197 20.47 -13.71 -9.54
N VAL A 198 19.42 -13.81 -8.72
CA VAL A 198 18.53 -14.98 -8.70
C VAL A 198 17.84 -15.20 -10.06
N ASP A 199 17.37 -14.13 -10.71
CA ASP A 199 16.77 -14.21 -12.05
C ASP A 199 17.77 -14.70 -13.10
N ARG A 200 19.02 -14.21 -13.03
CA ARG A 200 20.12 -14.66 -13.89
C ARG A 200 20.46 -16.13 -13.66
N ASP A 201 20.60 -16.55 -12.42
CA ASP A 201 21.00 -17.92 -12.09
C ASP A 201 19.90 -18.92 -12.45
N ALA A 202 18.64 -18.56 -12.21
CA ALA A 202 17.49 -19.33 -12.67
C ALA A 202 17.47 -19.44 -14.20
N TYR A 203 17.71 -18.34 -14.92
CA TYR A 203 17.81 -18.35 -16.38
C TYR A 203 18.88 -19.32 -16.88
N TRP A 204 20.10 -19.24 -16.34
CA TRP A 204 21.20 -20.10 -16.75
C TRP A 204 20.98 -21.56 -16.38
N PHE A 205 20.38 -21.83 -15.23
CA PHE A 205 19.99 -23.19 -14.85
C PHE A 205 19.07 -23.83 -15.91
N PHE A 206 18.05 -23.12 -16.38
CA PHE A 206 17.17 -23.65 -17.42
C PHE A 206 17.85 -23.71 -18.80
N ALA A 207 18.71 -22.75 -19.12
CA ALA A 207 19.45 -22.73 -20.37
C ALA A 207 20.47 -23.90 -20.47
N SER A 208 21.19 -24.18 -19.40
CA SER A 208 22.23 -25.22 -19.34
C SER A 208 21.64 -26.64 -19.28
N ASN A 209 20.47 -26.80 -18.66
CA ASN A 209 19.78 -28.09 -18.53
C ASN A 209 18.73 -28.33 -19.65
N ARG A 210 18.84 -27.61 -20.77
CA ARG A 210 17.88 -27.69 -21.86
C ARG A 210 18.04 -28.99 -22.66
N ILE A 211 16.95 -29.72 -22.85
CA ILE A 211 16.89 -30.87 -23.76
C ILE A 211 16.52 -30.35 -25.16
N GLU A 212 17.48 -30.32 -26.09
CA GLU A 212 17.29 -29.72 -27.41
C GLU A 212 16.14 -30.33 -28.23
N ALA A 213 15.89 -31.63 -28.06
CA ALA A 213 14.79 -32.34 -28.70
C ALA A 213 13.40 -31.76 -28.34
N LEU A 214 13.27 -31.05 -27.22
CA LEU A 214 12.01 -30.42 -26.79
C LEU A 214 11.83 -28.99 -27.34
N ASN A 215 12.84 -28.40 -28.00
CA ASN A 215 12.75 -27.04 -28.52
C ASN A 215 11.55 -26.81 -29.46
N PRO A 216 11.22 -27.71 -30.41
CA PRO A 216 10.02 -27.54 -31.24
C PRO A 216 8.73 -27.52 -30.42
N VAL A 217 8.65 -28.35 -29.38
CA VAL A 217 7.48 -28.45 -28.49
C VAL A 217 7.30 -27.16 -27.71
N PHE A 218 8.37 -26.59 -27.13
CA PHE A 218 8.29 -25.30 -26.42
C PHE A 218 7.92 -24.15 -27.34
N ARG A 219 8.37 -24.15 -28.61
CA ARG A 219 7.94 -23.16 -29.61
C ARG A 219 6.45 -23.23 -29.89
N ILE A 220 5.89 -24.44 -29.99
CA ILE A 220 4.43 -24.62 -30.13
C ILE A 220 3.70 -24.09 -28.89
N PHE A 221 4.19 -24.39 -27.69
CA PHE A 221 3.58 -23.91 -26.45
C PHE A 221 3.61 -22.39 -26.29
N ASP A 222 4.65 -21.70 -26.74
CA ASP A 222 4.72 -20.23 -26.71
C ASP A 222 3.58 -19.60 -27.54
N TRP A 223 3.25 -20.18 -28.72
CA TRP A 223 2.11 -19.74 -29.52
C TRP A 223 0.76 -20.21 -28.97
N PHE A 224 0.73 -21.33 -28.25
CA PHE A 224 -0.49 -21.99 -27.80
C PHE A 224 -1.40 -21.08 -26.97
N THR A 225 -0.85 -20.27 -26.06
CA THR A 225 -1.67 -19.35 -25.23
C THR A 225 -2.41 -18.32 -26.09
N ILE A 226 -1.76 -17.78 -27.12
CA ILE A 226 -2.38 -16.80 -28.03
C ILE A 226 -3.41 -17.51 -28.92
N LEU A 227 -3.07 -18.69 -29.44
CA LEU A 227 -3.97 -19.46 -30.31
C LEU A 227 -5.24 -19.92 -29.58
N LEU A 228 -5.15 -20.27 -28.30
CA LEU A 228 -6.32 -20.66 -27.50
C LEU A 228 -7.23 -19.50 -27.11
N LEU A 229 -6.71 -18.27 -27.10
CA LEU A 229 -7.44 -17.11 -26.62
C LEU A 229 -8.71 -16.86 -27.44
N VAL A 230 -8.63 -16.99 -28.77
CA VAL A 230 -9.77 -16.77 -29.69
C VAL A 230 -10.86 -17.84 -29.51
N PRO A 231 -10.56 -19.16 -29.57
CA PRO A 231 -11.54 -20.20 -29.26
C PRO A 231 -12.18 -20.05 -27.88
N ILE A 232 -11.41 -19.69 -26.84
CA ILE A 232 -11.95 -19.51 -25.49
C ILE A 232 -12.93 -18.33 -25.44
N ILE A 233 -12.60 -17.20 -26.08
CA ILE A 233 -13.51 -16.05 -26.18
C ILE A 233 -14.81 -16.47 -26.88
N ILE A 234 -14.71 -17.17 -28.02
CA ILE A 234 -15.88 -17.63 -28.77
C ILE A 234 -16.73 -18.59 -27.92
N LEU A 235 -16.12 -19.60 -27.31
CA LEU A 235 -16.83 -20.56 -26.46
C LEU A 235 -17.46 -19.88 -25.25
N HIS A 236 -16.77 -18.92 -24.62
CA HIS A 236 -17.33 -18.15 -23.51
C HIS A 236 -18.54 -17.32 -23.96
N ALA A 237 -18.43 -16.66 -25.12
CA ALA A 237 -19.52 -15.87 -25.70
C ALA A 237 -20.74 -16.71 -26.10
N LEU A 238 -20.53 -17.94 -26.58
CA LEU A 238 -21.61 -18.87 -26.95
C LEU A 238 -22.31 -19.47 -25.72
N ASN A 239 -21.60 -19.65 -24.61
CA ASN A 239 -22.11 -20.35 -23.42
C ASN A 239 -22.54 -19.41 -22.27
N SER A 240 -22.25 -18.12 -22.34
CA SER A 240 -22.52 -17.15 -21.28
C SER A 240 -23.49 -16.06 -21.74
N ASP A 241 -24.13 -15.38 -20.79
CA ASP A 241 -24.93 -14.20 -21.10
C ASP A 241 -24.04 -13.03 -21.55
N MET A 242 -24.65 -12.09 -22.27
CA MET A 242 -23.93 -10.92 -22.81
C MET A 242 -23.19 -10.13 -21.72
N LYS A 243 -23.75 -10.04 -20.51
CA LYS A 243 -23.12 -9.32 -19.39
C LYS A 243 -21.81 -9.98 -18.94
N LYS A 244 -21.79 -11.31 -18.76
CA LYS A 244 -20.56 -12.03 -18.41
C LYS A 244 -19.53 -11.95 -19.52
N THR A 245 -19.95 -12.09 -20.77
CA THR A 245 -19.05 -11.97 -21.93
C THR A 245 -18.40 -10.59 -22.01
N VAL A 246 -19.16 -9.52 -21.84
CA VAL A 246 -18.62 -8.14 -21.81
C VAL A 246 -17.66 -7.95 -20.65
N SER A 247 -18.01 -8.44 -19.45
CA SER A 247 -17.14 -8.38 -18.27
C SER A 247 -15.82 -9.13 -18.50
N PHE A 248 -15.88 -10.34 -19.06
CA PHE A 248 -14.72 -11.14 -19.41
C PHE A 248 -13.80 -10.42 -20.40
N LEU A 249 -14.36 -9.88 -21.49
CA LEU A 249 -13.61 -9.11 -22.49
C LEU A 249 -13.00 -7.83 -21.90
N PHE A 250 -13.72 -7.15 -21.01
CA PHE A 250 -13.21 -5.96 -20.32
C PHE A 250 -12.01 -6.28 -19.43
N ILE A 251 -12.08 -7.34 -18.62
CA ILE A 251 -10.97 -7.77 -17.76
C ILE A 251 -9.78 -8.18 -18.63
N LEU A 252 -10.02 -8.96 -19.69
CA LEU A 252 -8.98 -9.37 -20.63
C LEU A 252 -8.29 -8.16 -21.28
N GLY A 253 -9.06 -7.18 -21.78
CA GLY A 253 -8.54 -5.95 -22.35
C GLY A 253 -7.73 -5.13 -21.34
N THR A 254 -8.18 -5.09 -20.08
CA THR A 254 -7.48 -4.42 -18.98
C THR A 254 -6.13 -5.09 -18.70
N ILE A 255 -6.07 -6.42 -18.66
CA ILE A 255 -4.82 -7.17 -18.47
C ILE A 255 -3.83 -6.89 -19.61
N ILE A 256 -4.29 -6.94 -20.86
CA ILE A 256 -3.43 -6.64 -22.03
C ILE A 256 -2.90 -5.21 -21.94
N SER A 257 -3.78 -4.24 -21.74
CA SER A 257 -3.43 -2.82 -21.60
C SER A 257 -2.43 -2.58 -20.47
N MET A 258 -2.66 -3.19 -19.30
CA MET A 258 -1.76 -3.11 -18.15
C MET A 258 -0.40 -3.72 -18.47
N THR A 259 -0.33 -4.91 -19.07
CA THR A 259 0.97 -5.52 -19.43
C THR A 259 1.76 -4.69 -20.43
N ILE A 260 1.10 -4.05 -21.41
CA ILE A 260 1.75 -3.15 -22.36
C ILE A 260 2.28 -1.91 -21.65
N THR A 261 1.44 -1.26 -20.83
CA THR A 261 1.82 -0.07 -20.07
C THR A 261 3.01 -0.35 -19.16
N LEU A 262 2.97 -1.46 -18.41
CA LEU A 262 4.07 -1.86 -17.52
C LEU A 262 5.36 -2.15 -18.32
N LYS A 263 5.27 -2.76 -19.51
CA LYS A 263 6.47 -2.95 -20.37
C LYS A 263 7.08 -1.61 -20.78
N ILE A 264 6.26 -0.63 -21.15
CA ILE A 264 6.72 0.71 -21.57
C ILE A 264 7.33 1.46 -20.39
N VAL A 265 6.74 1.32 -19.19
CA VAL A 265 7.20 1.99 -17.98
C VAL A 265 8.51 1.38 -17.47
N PHE A 266 8.59 0.05 -17.39
CA PHE A 266 9.75 -0.62 -16.78
C PHE A 266 10.90 -0.87 -17.75
N GLN A 267 10.64 -0.98 -19.05
CA GLN A 267 11.66 -1.18 -20.10
C GLN A 267 12.70 -2.27 -19.79
N ARG A 268 12.31 -3.30 -19.03
CA ARG A 268 13.26 -4.33 -18.60
C ARG A 268 13.72 -5.16 -19.81
N PRO A 269 15.01 -5.19 -20.15
CA PRO A 269 15.52 -5.99 -21.26
C PRO A 269 15.28 -7.47 -20.98
N ARG A 270 15.19 -8.27 -22.04
CA ARG A 270 15.09 -9.72 -21.90
C ARG A 270 16.45 -10.32 -21.54
N PRO A 271 16.49 -11.48 -20.89
CA PRO A 271 17.74 -12.22 -20.70
C PRO A 271 18.48 -12.44 -22.02
N CYS A 272 17.77 -12.78 -23.10
CA CYS A 272 18.39 -13.00 -24.42
C CYS A 272 19.07 -11.76 -25.01
N THR A 273 18.61 -10.54 -24.68
CA THR A 273 19.30 -9.32 -25.14
C THR A 273 20.50 -9.01 -24.27
N PHE A 274 20.46 -9.35 -22.98
CA PHE A 274 21.54 -9.08 -22.03
C PHE A 274 22.71 -10.06 -22.18
N TYR A 275 22.42 -11.33 -22.50
CA TYR A 275 23.41 -12.41 -22.65
C TYR A 275 23.73 -12.75 -24.12
N GLY A 276 23.59 -11.80 -25.05
CA GLY A 276 23.99 -12.00 -26.45
C GLY A 276 23.23 -13.10 -27.22
N GLY A 277 22.03 -13.47 -26.76
CA GLY A 277 21.18 -14.48 -27.37
C GLY A 277 21.48 -15.91 -26.94
N GLU A 278 22.54 -16.15 -26.16
CA GLU A 278 22.89 -17.48 -25.68
C GLU A 278 21.78 -18.09 -24.83
N GLY A 279 21.55 -19.41 -24.95
CA GLY A 279 20.53 -20.12 -24.17
C GLY A 279 19.06 -19.90 -24.60
N SER A 280 18.74 -18.84 -25.34
CA SER A 280 17.36 -18.55 -25.75
C SER A 280 16.88 -19.45 -26.91
N ILE A 281 15.63 -19.95 -26.82
CA ILE A 281 14.97 -20.70 -27.90
C ILE A 281 14.34 -19.74 -28.94
N LEU A 282 13.93 -18.56 -28.48
CA LEU A 282 13.25 -17.52 -29.26
C LEU A 282 13.95 -16.18 -29.05
N GLN A 283 14.39 -15.57 -30.14
CA GLN A 283 14.87 -14.20 -30.11
C GLN A 283 13.66 -13.27 -30.17
N LYS A 284 13.41 -12.54 -29.08
CA LYS A 284 12.35 -11.54 -28.99
C LYS A 284 13.00 -10.21 -28.60
N GLU A 285 12.73 -9.15 -29.34
CA GLU A 285 13.34 -7.84 -29.11
C GLU A 285 12.58 -6.98 -28.08
N ASN A 286 11.34 -7.36 -27.76
CA ASN A 286 10.48 -6.61 -26.84
C ASN A 286 10.91 -6.77 -25.37
N TYR A 287 10.54 -5.83 -24.50
CA TYR A 287 10.79 -5.89 -23.05
C TYR A 287 10.24 -7.17 -22.38
N GLY A 288 10.98 -7.65 -21.37
CA GLY A 288 10.72 -8.92 -20.68
C GLY A 288 9.63 -8.85 -19.60
N PHE A 289 9.44 -7.70 -18.96
CA PHE A 289 8.56 -7.57 -17.79
C PHE A 289 7.35 -6.66 -18.02
N PRO A 290 6.13 -7.07 -17.63
CA PRO A 290 5.75 -8.44 -17.25
C PRO A 290 5.64 -9.37 -18.49
N SER A 291 5.56 -10.69 -18.25
CA SER A 291 5.28 -11.67 -19.31
C SER A 291 3.81 -11.66 -19.68
N THR A 292 3.48 -11.20 -20.90
CA THR A 292 2.10 -11.20 -21.41
C THR A 292 1.52 -12.61 -21.50
N HIS A 293 2.31 -13.61 -21.88
CA HIS A 293 1.85 -15.00 -22.00
C HIS A 293 1.48 -15.56 -20.62
N SER A 294 2.32 -15.31 -19.62
CA SER A 294 2.08 -15.75 -18.24
C SER A 294 0.86 -15.06 -17.63
N ALA A 295 0.69 -13.75 -17.86
CA ALA A 295 -0.46 -13.00 -17.39
C ALA A 295 -1.78 -13.50 -18.01
N LEU A 296 -1.79 -13.73 -19.32
CA LEU A 296 -2.95 -14.28 -20.03
C LEU A 296 -3.26 -15.72 -19.59
N ALA A 297 -2.25 -16.58 -19.48
CA ALA A 297 -2.45 -17.95 -19.00
C ALA A 297 -3.00 -17.96 -17.57
N ALA A 298 -2.46 -17.14 -16.66
CA ALA A 298 -2.96 -17.01 -15.29
C ALA A 298 -4.42 -16.55 -15.24
N PHE A 299 -4.82 -15.62 -16.10
CA PHE A 299 -6.23 -15.21 -16.21
C PHE A 299 -7.12 -16.33 -16.75
N LEU A 300 -6.73 -16.95 -17.86
CA LEU A 300 -7.53 -17.97 -18.54
C LEU A 300 -7.72 -19.24 -17.69
N PHE A 301 -6.69 -19.65 -16.93
CA PHE A 301 -6.72 -20.90 -16.15
C PHE A 301 -6.91 -20.69 -14.65
N GLY A 302 -6.61 -19.50 -14.13
CA GLY A 302 -6.71 -19.19 -12.69
C GLY A 302 -8.07 -18.67 -12.25
N CYS A 303 -8.83 -18.01 -13.14
CA CYS A 303 -10.20 -17.62 -12.85
C CYS A 303 -11.13 -18.82 -12.98
N ARG A 304 -11.34 -19.57 -11.88
CA ARG A 304 -12.51 -20.46 -11.81
C ARG A 304 -13.76 -19.58 -11.79
N PRO A 305 -14.72 -19.79 -12.70
CA PRO A 305 -16.01 -19.13 -12.60
C PRO A 305 -16.68 -19.60 -11.30
N SER A 306 -16.83 -18.68 -10.35
CA SER A 306 -17.74 -18.80 -9.21
C SER A 306 -19.18 -18.61 -9.65
#